data_AF-A0A6H1PNB5-F1
#
_entry.id   AF-A0A6H1PNB5-F1
#
_cell.length_a   1.000
_cell.length_b   1.000
_cell.length_c   1.000
_cell.angle_alpha   90.00
_cell.angle_beta   90.00
_cell.angle_gamma   90.00
#
_symmetry.space_group_name_H-M   'P 1'
#
loop_
_entity.id
_entity.type
_entity.pdbx_description
1 polymer ?
#
loop_
_entity_poly.entity_id
_entity_poly.type
_entity_poly.pdbx_seq_one_letter_code
_entity_poly.pdbx_strand_id
1 'polypeptide(L)'
;SYYVRLQYNGEVLPLFTKIADKKDLYKSSFMAGGGAFGYKMDDIRVDVEGLYSRLNKGADVADDTFADNLTAISGLVNVYYDIAIEDMPITPYIGVGVGAAHISTPLKTAVDNQTYKFGFAGQVKAGVSYDVTPEIKLYAGARYFGSYGANFDKTDKDGKDELDGLWELIVLDSAVGAE
;
A
#
# COMPACT_ATOMS: atom_id res chain seq x y z
N SER A 1 -1.64 -8.05 -24.44
CA SER A 1 -0.30 -8.64 -24.24
C SER A 1 -0.06 -8.90 -22.76
N TYR A 2 0.75 -9.90 -22.39
CA TYR A 2 1.15 -10.11 -20.99
C TYR A 2 2.32 -9.21 -20.61
N TYR A 3 2.36 -8.75 -19.36
CA TYR A 3 3.45 -7.96 -18.82
C TYR A 3 3.74 -8.34 -17.36
N VAL A 4 4.97 -8.06 -16.92
CA VAL A 4 5.39 -8.20 -15.53
C VAL A 4 5.85 -6.83 -15.08
N ARG A 5 5.21 -6.29 -14.04
CA ARG A 5 5.61 -5.01 -13.45
C ARG A 5 6.39 -5.24 -12.18
N LEU A 6 7.54 -4.60 -12.05
CA LEU A 6 8.27 -4.48 -10.80
C LEU A 6 8.15 -3.05 -10.30
N GLN A 7 7.80 -2.91 -9.02
CA GLN A 7 7.54 -1.62 -8.42
C GLN A 7 8.28 -1.36 -7.14
N TYR A 8 8.79 -0.14 -7.05
CA TYR A 8 9.30 0.44 -5.82
C TYR A 8 8.45 1.66 -5.46
N ASN A 9 7.83 1.61 -4.29
CA ASN A 9 7.12 2.73 -3.69
C ASN A 9 8.03 3.25 -2.58
N GLY A 10 8.72 4.34 -2.90
CA GLY A 10 9.68 4.99 -2.03
C GLY A 10 9.13 6.28 -1.44
N GLU A 11 9.79 6.75 -0.38
CA GLU A 11 9.55 8.04 0.24
C GLU A 11 10.03 9.22 -0.63
N VAL A 12 9.56 9.35 -1.87
CA VAL A 12 9.74 10.66 -2.53
C VAL A 12 8.85 11.66 -1.81
N LEU A 13 7.59 11.29 -1.50
CA LEU A 13 6.67 12.01 -0.61
C LEU A 13 5.52 11.09 -0.14
N PRO A 14 5.59 10.40 1.00
CA PRO A 14 4.39 9.87 1.57
C PRO A 14 3.65 11.03 2.24
N LEU A 15 2.68 11.59 1.52
CA LEU A 15 1.98 12.83 1.90
C LEU A 15 1.12 12.64 3.16
N PHE A 16 0.66 11.42 3.40
CA PHE A 16 -0.24 11.10 4.51
C PHE A 16 -0.24 9.61 4.84
N THR A 17 -0.07 9.29 6.13
CA THR A 17 -0.29 7.94 6.68
C THR A 17 -1.19 8.04 7.92
N LYS A 18 -2.32 7.32 7.93
CA LYS A 18 -3.24 7.21 9.10
C LYS A 18 -3.29 5.77 9.58
N ILE A 19 -3.16 5.58 10.90
CA ILE A 19 -3.26 4.27 11.57
C ILE A 19 -4.12 4.43 12.83
N ALA A 20 -5.34 3.90 12.81
CA ALA A 20 -6.41 4.21 13.79
C ALA A 20 -6.65 5.74 13.93
N ASP A 21 -7.62 6.18 14.74
CA ASP A 21 -8.01 7.59 14.84
C ASP A 21 -6.92 8.56 15.38
N LYS A 22 -5.69 8.08 15.55
CA LYS A 22 -4.51 8.90 15.86
C LYS A 22 -3.72 9.21 14.58
N LYS A 23 -3.88 10.44 14.08
CA LYS A 23 -2.86 11.09 13.25
C LYS A 23 -1.56 11.14 14.07
N ASP A 24 -0.42 10.79 13.50
CA ASP A 24 0.93 11.08 14.03
C ASP A 24 1.64 10.02 14.93
N LEU A 25 1.11 8.80 15.10
CA LEU A 25 1.84 7.73 15.84
C LEU A 25 2.98 7.04 15.08
N TYR A 26 3.05 7.18 13.76
CA TYR A 26 4.08 6.53 12.94
C TYR A 26 4.65 7.56 11.95
N LYS A 27 5.96 7.82 11.96
CA LYS A 27 6.59 8.61 10.88
C LYS A 27 6.56 7.79 9.61
N SER A 28 6.30 8.48 8.52
CA SER A 28 5.97 7.89 7.25
C SER A 28 7.18 7.33 6.49
N SER A 29 7.92 6.40 7.09
CA SER A 29 8.87 5.56 6.36
C SER A 29 8.17 4.32 5.87
N PHE A 30 7.39 4.52 4.81
CA PHE A 30 6.77 3.47 4.04
C PHE A 30 7.74 3.05 2.94
N MET A 31 8.47 1.97 3.19
CA MET A 31 9.19 1.27 2.13
C MET A 31 8.29 0.13 1.66
N ALA A 32 7.71 0.28 0.47
CA ALA A 32 6.95 -0.81 -0.14
C ALA A 32 7.53 -1.22 -1.48
N GLY A 33 7.85 -2.49 -1.59
CA GLY A 33 8.23 -3.14 -2.83
C GLY A 33 7.13 -4.08 -3.28
N GLY A 34 6.98 -4.25 -4.58
CA GLY A 34 5.99 -5.18 -5.08
C GLY A 34 6.24 -5.61 -6.51
N GLY A 35 5.47 -6.60 -6.92
CA GLY A 35 5.41 -7.06 -8.29
C GLY A 35 3.97 -7.27 -8.69
N ALA A 36 3.71 -7.11 -9.99
CA ALA A 36 2.42 -7.46 -10.57
C ALA A 36 2.61 -8.26 -11.85
N PHE A 37 1.65 -9.15 -12.10
CA PHE A 37 1.52 -9.86 -13.36
C PHE A 37 0.20 -9.47 -13.99
N GLY A 38 0.25 -9.02 -15.24
CA GLY A 38 -0.91 -8.41 -15.89
C GLY A 38 -1.09 -8.77 -17.35
N TYR A 39 -2.26 -8.41 -17.83
CA TYR A 39 -2.66 -8.53 -19.21
C TYR A 39 -3.28 -7.22 -19.69
N LYS A 40 -2.75 -6.70 -20.80
CA LYS A 40 -3.25 -5.52 -21.51
C LYS A 40 -4.21 -5.94 -22.64
N MET A 41 -5.38 -5.34 -22.65
CA MET A 41 -6.48 -5.44 -23.63
C MET A 41 -6.73 -4.04 -24.20
N ASP A 42 -6.07 -3.70 -25.31
CA ASP A 42 -6.15 -2.37 -25.93
C ASP A 42 -5.85 -1.26 -24.91
N ASP A 43 -6.84 -0.43 -24.55
CA ASP A 43 -6.70 0.66 -23.58
C ASP A 43 -6.90 0.21 -22.12
N ILE A 44 -7.36 -1.02 -21.90
CA ILE A 44 -7.61 -1.56 -20.56
C ILE A 44 -6.47 -2.49 -20.15
N ARG A 45 -6.02 -2.39 -18.91
CA ARG A 45 -5.07 -3.37 -18.33
C ARG A 45 -5.66 -3.97 -17.07
N VAL A 46 -5.42 -5.25 -16.87
CA VAL A 46 -5.77 -5.94 -15.62
C VAL A 46 -4.52 -6.61 -15.07
N ASP A 47 -4.22 -6.43 -13.78
CA ASP A 47 -3.14 -7.17 -13.14
C ASP A 47 -3.49 -7.67 -11.75
N VAL A 48 -2.77 -8.71 -11.36
CA VAL A 48 -2.70 -9.20 -9.98
C VAL A 48 -1.38 -8.73 -9.40
N GLU A 49 -1.45 -8.09 -8.24
CA GLU A 49 -0.35 -7.40 -7.61
C GLU A 49 -0.13 -7.89 -6.18
N GLY A 50 1.13 -8.16 -5.84
CA GLY A 50 1.58 -8.41 -4.48
C GLY A 50 2.45 -7.25 -4.00
N LEU A 51 2.12 -6.70 -2.85
CA LEU A 51 2.89 -5.65 -2.19
C LEU A 51 3.38 -6.13 -0.83
N TYR A 52 4.64 -5.87 -0.56
CA TYR A 52 5.24 -5.99 0.75
C TYR A 52 5.63 -4.59 1.23
N SER A 53 5.10 -4.19 2.38
CA SER A 53 5.29 -2.85 2.93
C SER A 53 5.75 -2.93 4.37
N ARG A 54 6.73 -2.09 4.72
CA ARG A 54 7.19 -1.93 6.10
C ARG A 54 7.08 -0.46 6.49
N LEU A 55 6.42 -0.20 7.62
CA LEU A 55 6.34 1.11 8.26
C LEU A 55 7.20 1.09 9.52
N ASN A 56 8.00 2.13 9.73
CA ASN A 56 8.79 2.29 10.95
C ASN A 56 8.07 3.23 11.95
N LYS A 57 8.27 2.99 13.24
CA LYS A 57 7.80 3.86 14.31
C LYS A 57 8.45 5.24 14.22
N GLY A 58 7.68 6.30 14.52
CA GLY A 58 8.21 7.66 14.57
C GLY A 58 9.15 7.87 15.75
N ALA A 59 10.28 8.55 15.51
CA ALA A 59 11.29 8.85 16.53
C ALA A 59 10.75 9.66 17.73
N ASP A 60 9.61 10.35 17.54
CA ASP A 60 8.98 11.22 18.54
C ASP A 60 7.92 10.48 19.40
N VAL A 61 7.73 9.17 19.17
CA VAL A 61 6.74 8.34 19.87
C VAL A 61 7.40 7.68 21.08
N ALA A 62 7.32 8.36 22.24
CA ALA A 62 7.93 7.92 23.49
C ALA A 62 7.22 6.74 24.19
N ASP A 63 6.19 6.15 23.56
CA ASP A 63 5.37 5.09 24.15
C ASP A 63 5.91 3.70 23.79
N ASP A 64 6.40 2.95 24.79
CA ASP A 64 6.99 1.61 24.63
C ASP A 64 5.96 0.51 24.35
N THR A 65 4.66 0.85 24.34
CA THR A 65 3.56 -0.09 24.09
C THR A 65 3.45 -0.49 22.60
N PHE A 66 3.94 0.36 21.69
CA PHE A 66 3.85 0.17 20.25
C PHE A 66 5.08 -0.47 19.62
N ALA A 67 4.88 -1.35 18.64
CA ALA A 67 5.91 -2.03 17.86
C ALA A 67 6.79 -1.04 17.08
N ASP A 68 8.09 -1.33 17.02
CA ASP A 68 9.07 -0.49 16.31
C ASP A 68 8.89 -0.51 14.79
N ASN A 69 8.26 -1.56 14.26
CA ASN A 69 7.89 -1.65 12.86
C ASN A 69 6.57 -2.40 12.67
N LEU A 70 5.82 -1.98 11.65
CA LEU A 70 4.59 -2.61 11.19
C LEU A 70 4.85 -3.17 9.79
N THR A 71 4.54 -4.44 9.58
CA THR A 71 4.61 -5.07 8.25
C THR A 71 3.20 -5.26 7.71
N ALA A 72 2.98 -4.83 6.47
CA ALA A 72 1.74 -5.05 5.74
C ALA A 72 2.04 -5.76 4.43
N ILE A 73 1.37 -6.89 4.22
CA ILE A 73 1.43 -7.66 2.96
C ILE A 73 0.06 -7.57 2.33
N SER A 74 -0.05 -7.11 1.09
CA SER A 74 -1.34 -7.03 0.40
C SER A 74 -1.31 -7.69 -0.96
N GLY A 75 -2.42 -8.34 -1.30
CA GLY A 75 -2.69 -8.87 -2.63
C GLY A 75 -3.90 -8.15 -3.22
N LEU A 76 -3.74 -7.54 -4.40
CA LEU A 76 -4.80 -6.79 -5.07
C LEU A 76 -4.97 -7.24 -6.51
N VAL A 77 -6.20 -7.14 -7.00
CA VAL A 77 -6.50 -7.17 -8.44
C VAL A 77 -6.81 -5.75 -8.86
N ASN A 78 -6.16 -5.31 -9.93
CA ASN A 78 -6.24 -3.94 -10.41
C ASN A 78 -6.74 -3.91 -11.84
N VAL A 79 -7.48 -2.85 -12.16
CA VAL A 79 -7.87 -2.50 -13.51
C VAL A 79 -7.38 -1.09 -13.80
N TYR A 80 -6.77 -0.89 -14.96
CA TYR A 80 -6.25 0.38 -15.43
C TYR A 80 -6.87 0.74 -16.77
N TYR A 81 -6.94 2.04 -17.00
CA TYR A 81 -7.26 2.65 -18.27
C TYR A 81 -6.07 3.50 -18.71
N ASP A 82 -5.49 3.13 -19.85
CA ASP A 82 -4.40 3.82 -20.52
C ASP A 82 -4.97 4.86 -21.48
N ILE A 83 -4.50 6.09 -21.34
CA ILE A 83 -4.87 7.17 -22.25
C ILE A 83 -3.81 7.19 -23.34
N ALA A 84 -4.15 6.62 -24.50
CA ALA A 84 -3.30 6.72 -25.67
C ALA A 84 -3.25 8.17 -26.14
N ILE A 85 -2.03 8.71 -26.27
CA ILE A 85 -1.79 10.00 -26.91
C ILE A 85 -1.02 9.72 -28.19
N GLU A 86 -1.59 10.12 -29.33
CA GLU A 86 -0.95 9.95 -30.63
C GLU A 86 0.41 10.66 -30.65
N ASP A 87 1.40 10.01 -31.28
CA ASP A 87 2.75 10.52 -31.50
C ASP A 87 3.57 10.90 -30.23
N MET A 88 3.17 10.42 -29.05
CA MET A 88 3.93 10.63 -27.81
C MET A 88 4.44 9.31 -27.21
N PRO A 89 5.70 9.25 -26.74
CA PRO A 89 6.23 8.09 -26.03
C PRO A 89 5.71 7.97 -24.59
N ILE A 90 4.77 8.84 -24.19
CA ILE A 90 4.20 8.91 -22.83
C ILE A 90 2.75 8.46 -22.89
N THR A 91 2.40 7.50 -22.04
CA THR A 91 1.04 6.99 -21.85
C THR A 91 0.56 7.29 -20.42
N PRO A 92 -0.26 8.33 -20.21
CA PRO A 92 -0.94 8.52 -18.93
C PRO A 92 -1.87 7.35 -18.62
N TYR A 93 -2.05 7.04 -17.34
CA TYR A 93 -2.98 6.01 -16.90
C TYR A 93 -3.67 6.38 -15.60
N ILE A 94 -4.85 5.81 -15.40
CA ILE A 94 -5.56 5.77 -14.12
C ILE A 94 -5.97 4.33 -13.85
N GLY A 95 -5.96 3.91 -12.59
CA GLY A 95 -6.37 2.58 -12.21
C GLY A 95 -6.99 2.52 -10.83
N VAL A 96 -7.77 1.47 -10.63
CA VAL A 96 -8.41 1.14 -9.36
C VAL A 96 -8.16 -0.32 -9.04
N GLY A 97 -8.08 -0.64 -7.77
CA GLY A 97 -7.79 -1.99 -7.30
C GLY A 97 -8.52 -2.33 -6.03
N VAL A 98 -8.80 -3.62 -5.89
CA VAL A 98 -9.43 -4.18 -4.69
C VAL A 98 -8.74 -5.49 -4.32
N GLY A 99 -8.73 -5.81 -3.04
CA GLY A 99 -8.06 -6.98 -2.55
C GLY A 99 -8.11 -7.12 -1.03
N ALA A 100 -7.07 -7.75 -0.49
CA ALA A 100 -6.93 -7.95 0.93
C ALA A 100 -5.51 -7.56 1.38
N ALA A 101 -5.42 -7.05 2.59
CA ALA A 101 -4.17 -6.79 3.28
C ALA A 101 -4.08 -7.62 4.55
N HIS A 102 -2.88 -8.10 4.83
CA HIS A 102 -2.51 -8.82 6.03
C HIS A 102 -1.53 -7.93 6.79
N ILE A 103 -2.00 -7.34 7.88
CA ILE A 103 -1.31 -6.30 8.64
C ILE A 103 -0.85 -6.90 9.97
N SER A 104 0.41 -6.67 10.35
CA SER A 104 0.94 -7.11 11.64
C SER A 104 0.33 -6.31 12.80
N THR A 105 0.38 -6.84 14.02
CA THR A 105 -0.08 -6.08 15.19
C THR A 105 0.77 -4.81 15.40
N PRO A 106 0.16 -3.66 15.73
CA PRO A 106 0.88 -2.45 16.09
C PRO A 106 1.47 -2.49 17.51
N LEU A 107 1.21 -3.55 18.30
CA LEU A 107 1.69 -3.73 19.67
C LEU A 107 3.06 -4.40 19.73
N LYS A 108 3.91 -3.97 20.68
CA LYS A 108 5.24 -4.55 20.92
C LYS A 108 5.15 -6.01 21.40
N THR A 109 4.14 -6.33 22.20
CA THR A 109 3.79 -7.70 22.59
C THR A 109 2.42 -8.04 22.05
N ALA A 110 2.34 -9.05 21.18
CA ALA A 110 1.08 -9.55 20.67
C ALA A 110 0.21 -10.05 21.83
N VAL A 111 -1.01 -9.52 21.94
CA VAL A 111 -2.02 -10.03 22.86
C VAL A 111 -2.69 -11.23 22.20
N ASP A 112 -2.86 -12.32 22.95
CA ASP A 112 -3.59 -13.53 22.52
C ASP A 112 -3.08 -14.14 21.19
N ASN A 113 -1.78 -14.10 20.95
CA ASN A 113 -1.13 -14.64 19.74
C ASN A 113 -1.63 -14.01 18.41
N GLN A 114 -2.28 -12.85 18.47
CA GLN A 114 -2.80 -12.13 17.30
C GLN A 114 -1.67 -11.32 16.64
N THR A 115 -0.75 -12.01 15.98
CA THR A 115 0.41 -11.37 15.32
C THR A 115 0.01 -10.64 14.04
N TYR A 116 -1.07 -11.07 13.38
CA TYR A 116 -1.56 -10.47 12.14
C TYR A 116 -3.09 -10.53 12.02
N LYS A 117 -3.68 -9.58 11.29
CA LYS A 117 -5.09 -9.61 10.90
C LYS A 117 -5.30 -9.23 9.45
N PHE A 118 -6.35 -9.80 8.86
CA PHE A 118 -6.78 -9.49 7.51
C PHE A 118 -7.73 -8.28 7.51
N GLY A 119 -7.53 -7.40 6.55
CA GLY A 119 -8.42 -6.30 6.22
C GLY A 119 -8.77 -6.32 4.73
N PHE A 120 -9.92 -5.74 4.40
CA PHE A 120 -10.23 -5.39 3.02
C PHE A 120 -9.28 -4.29 2.56
N ALA A 121 -8.74 -4.39 1.35
CA ALA A 121 -7.85 -3.39 0.76
C ALA A 121 -8.45 -2.82 -0.53
N GLY A 122 -8.32 -1.52 -0.70
CA GLY A 122 -8.66 -0.80 -1.92
C GLY A 122 -7.54 0.16 -2.30
N GLN A 123 -7.38 0.41 -3.60
CA GLN A 123 -6.41 1.40 -4.07
C GLN A 123 -6.88 2.14 -5.31
N VAL A 124 -6.38 3.36 -5.47
CA VAL A 124 -6.48 4.16 -6.69
C VAL A 124 -5.07 4.57 -7.09
N LYS A 125 -4.77 4.52 -8.38
CA LYS A 125 -3.48 4.87 -8.96
C LYS A 125 -3.67 5.83 -10.12
N ALA A 126 -2.79 6.79 -10.27
CA ALA A 126 -2.71 7.63 -11.45
C ALA A 126 -1.24 7.94 -11.74
N GLY A 127 -0.86 7.94 -13.02
CA GLY A 127 0.53 8.15 -13.39
C GLY A 127 0.74 8.24 -14.89
N VAL A 128 2.01 8.19 -15.27
CA VAL A 128 2.47 8.18 -16.65
C VAL A 128 3.46 7.04 -16.84
N SER A 129 3.35 6.33 -17.96
CA SER A 129 4.33 5.37 -18.45
C SER A 129 5.10 5.99 -19.62
N TYR A 130 6.39 5.73 -19.72
CA TYR A 130 7.29 6.17 -20.78
C TYR A 130 7.91 4.94 -21.46
N ASP A 131 7.75 4.86 -22.77
CA ASP A 131 8.26 3.75 -23.58
C ASP A 131 9.75 3.96 -23.85
N VAL A 132 10.61 3.23 -23.13
CA VAL A 132 12.08 3.32 -23.30
C VAL A 132 12.53 2.43 -24.46
N THR A 133 12.04 1.19 -24.48
CA THR A 133 12.19 0.24 -25.60
C THR A 133 10.83 -0.41 -25.88
N PRO A 134 10.64 -1.08 -27.04
CA PRO A 134 9.39 -1.79 -27.33
C PRO A 134 8.98 -2.81 -26.26
N GLU A 135 9.94 -3.30 -25.47
CA GLU A 135 9.77 -4.30 -24.40
C GLU A 135 9.80 -3.74 -22.98
N ILE A 136 10.31 -2.51 -22.76
CA ILE A 136 10.50 -1.93 -21.42
C ILE A 136 9.84 -0.56 -21.34
N LYS A 137 8.89 -0.43 -20.41
CA LYS A 137 8.22 0.82 -20.07
C LYS A 137 8.60 1.22 -18.65
N LEU A 138 9.04 2.46 -18.47
CA LEU A 138 9.21 3.04 -17.15
C LEU A 138 7.93 3.74 -16.74
N TYR A 139 7.51 3.64 -15.49
CA TYR A 139 6.34 4.38 -15.03
C TYR A 139 6.64 5.17 -13.77
N ALA A 140 5.91 6.27 -13.61
CA ALA A 140 5.91 7.10 -12.42
C ALA A 140 4.47 7.55 -12.15
N GLY A 141 4.04 7.48 -10.89
CA GLY A 141 2.68 7.85 -10.52
C GLY A 141 2.51 8.02 -9.02
N ALA A 142 1.27 8.35 -8.64
CA ALA A 142 0.81 8.37 -7.27
C ALA A 142 -0.15 7.21 -7.03
N ARG A 143 -0.07 6.62 -5.84
CA ARG A 143 -1.00 5.61 -5.35
C ARG A 143 -1.62 6.08 -4.05
N TYR A 144 -2.93 5.99 -3.98
CA TYR A 144 -3.70 6.05 -2.74
C TYR A 144 -4.15 4.64 -2.38
N PHE A 145 -3.65 4.10 -1.27
CA PHE A 145 -3.98 2.78 -0.76
C PHE A 145 -4.69 2.89 0.59
N GLY A 146 -5.77 2.13 0.76
CA GLY A 146 -6.52 2.05 2.00
C GLY A 146 -6.79 0.59 2.35
N SER A 147 -6.64 0.23 3.63
CA SER A 147 -7.08 -1.05 4.17
C SER A 147 -7.92 -0.83 5.42
N TYR A 148 -9.04 -1.54 5.52
CA TYR A 148 -9.99 -1.43 6.62
C TYR A 148 -10.41 -2.81 7.15
N GLY A 149 -10.78 -2.89 8.42
CA GLY A 149 -11.41 -4.09 9.00
C GLY A 149 -10.49 -5.01 9.78
N ALA A 150 -9.20 -4.67 9.90
CA ALA A 150 -8.33 -5.33 10.87
C ALA A 150 -8.72 -4.81 12.27
N ASN A 151 -9.34 -5.64 13.12
CA ASN A 151 -9.69 -5.25 14.50
C ASN A 151 -8.70 -5.88 15.45
N PHE A 152 -7.77 -5.17 16.10
CA PHE A 152 -6.93 -5.78 17.13
C PHE A 152 -7.54 -5.52 18.50
N ASP A 153 -7.89 -6.57 19.23
CA ASP A 153 -8.46 -6.44 20.57
C ASP A 153 -7.31 -6.34 21.60
N LYS A 154 -7.41 -5.41 22.54
CA LYS A 154 -6.58 -5.40 23.75
C LYS A 154 -7.46 -5.75 24.94
N THR A 155 -7.31 -6.94 25.51
CA THR A 155 -7.92 -7.25 26.82
C THR A 155 -6.93 -6.89 27.92
N ASP A 156 -7.01 -5.66 28.46
CA ASP A 156 -6.32 -5.32 29.71
C ASP A 156 -7.14 -5.83 30.91
N LYS A 157 -6.47 -6.42 31.91
CA LYS A 157 -7.10 -6.92 33.15
C LYS A 157 -7.74 -5.82 34.02
N ASP A 158 -7.61 -4.54 33.64
CA ASP A 158 -8.11 -3.37 34.39
C ASP A 158 -9.09 -2.47 33.59
N GLY A 159 -9.63 -2.93 32.45
CA GLY A 159 -10.76 -2.27 31.79
C GLY A 159 -10.52 -0.83 31.32
N LYS A 160 -9.28 -0.49 30.92
CA LYS A 160 -8.99 0.73 30.16
C LYS A 160 -8.70 0.36 28.72
N ASP A 161 -9.76 0.39 27.91
CA ASP A 161 -9.70 0.16 26.47
C ASP A 161 -8.92 1.28 25.79
N GLU A 162 -7.61 1.08 25.63
CA GLU A 162 -6.76 2.06 24.96
C GLU A 162 -6.72 1.83 23.43
N LEU A 163 -7.17 0.66 22.93
CA LEU A 163 -7.07 0.24 21.53
C LEU A 163 -8.25 -0.62 21.04
N ASP A 164 -9.45 -0.45 21.59
CA ASP A 164 -10.65 -1.14 21.08
C ASP A 164 -11.19 -0.39 19.83
N GLY A 165 -11.04 -0.97 18.63
CA GLY A 165 -11.53 -0.33 17.40
C GLY A 165 -11.05 -0.93 16.07
N LEU A 166 -11.80 -0.60 15.02
CA LEU A 166 -11.49 -0.91 13.62
C LEU A 166 -10.22 -0.15 13.19
N TRP A 167 -9.16 -0.89 12.84
CA TRP A 167 -7.93 -0.28 12.33
C TRP A 167 -8.05 -0.02 10.84
N GLU A 168 -7.77 1.23 10.47
CA GLU A 168 -7.66 1.69 9.11
C GLU A 168 -6.19 2.06 8.84
N LEU A 169 -5.61 1.51 7.77
CA LEU A 169 -4.31 1.90 7.23
C LEU A 169 -4.56 2.63 5.91
N ILE A 170 -4.33 3.94 5.89
CA ILE A 170 -4.35 4.74 4.66
C ILE A 170 -2.94 5.21 4.37
N VAL A 171 -2.48 5.02 3.14
CA VAL A 171 -1.17 5.47 2.65
C VAL A 171 -1.33 6.14 1.29
N LEU A 172 -0.76 7.34 1.15
CA LEU A 172 -0.58 8.01 -0.14
C LEU A 172 0.91 8.07 -0.45
N ASP A 173 1.35 7.38 -1.49
CA ASP A 173 2.77 7.29 -1.89
C ASP A 173 2.98 7.56 -3.38
N SER A 174 4.24 7.83 -3.73
CA SER A 174 4.71 7.82 -5.11
C SER A 174 5.18 6.43 -5.49
N ALA A 175 4.75 5.94 -6.64
CA ALA A 175 5.15 4.66 -7.21
C ALA A 175 5.99 4.88 -8.46
N VAL A 176 7.16 4.24 -8.53
CA VAL A 176 8.01 4.19 -9.71
C VAL A 176 8.42 2.76 -10.00
N GLY A 177 8.69 2.45 -11.26
CA GLY A 177 9.16 1.11 -11.63
C GLY A 177 9.20 0.89 -13.13
N ALA A 178 9.23 -0.39 -13.51
CA ALA A 178 9.28 -0.82 -14.89
C ALA A 178 8.31 -1.98 -15.15
N GLU A 179 7.74 -2.02 -16.35
CA GLU A 179 6.88 -3.09 -16.86
C GLU A 179 7.17 -3.47 -18.31
#